data_AF-A0AAV6N2H7-F1
#
_entry.id   AF-A0AAV6N2H7-F1
#
_cell.length_a   1.000
_cell.length_b   1.000
_cell.length_c   1.000
_cell.angle_alpha   90.00
_cell.angle_beta   90.00
_cell.angle_gamma   90.00
#
_symmetry.space_group_name_H-M   'P 1'
#
loop_
_entity.id
_entity.type
_entity.pdbx_description
1 polymer ?
#
loop_
_entity_poly.entity_id
_entity_poly.type
_entity_poly.pdbx_seq_one_letter_code
_entity_poly.pdbx_strand_id
1 'polypeptide(L)'
;MFLSLSLSLSITPFALSHNYTKPSPIPKAAPSDLLNLLGSKSQASTVNPSVAKEIRSCFKFLVPFHPTPSIAKCSSRRSLRSSRFDDRSRREEDELVWWPPQSVLELARLAVDSGGDPGAIHRTLDPAIIPIPNVHGSKKHKCELTRTPYGRRFISEELNSYLKFLFELIAARSAALGLNITLNRFDLFHGHLFLAFDNNRLGILFHAKEFPAYDEKAFPYNMGYCQIGSNVPYDASMNMRNILWLAPIPSNSTKDWEAPGVLVVLDARPDGIIYRDIIPDYVHIARTIYEDDLGDAVVDVNYLDTGNAVPNYQIFIC
;
A
#
# COMPACT_ATOMS: atom_id res chain seq x y z
N MET A 1 -15.50 89.83 -29.56
CA MET A 1 -15.21 88.87 -30.64
C MET A 1 -13.71 88.58 -30.59
N PHE A 2 -13.31 87.48 -29.98
CA PHE A 2 -11.94 86.95 -30.03
C PHE A 2 -12.06 85.43 -30.14
N LEU A 3 -11.60 84.90 -31.28
CA LEU A 3 -11.52 83.48 -31.60
C LEU A 3 -10.42 82.83 -30.74
N SER A 4 -10.76 81.81 -29.98
CA SER A 4 -9.80 80.90 -29.35
C SER A 4 -9.67 79.65 -30.22
N LEU A 5 -8.52 79.47 -30.89
CA LEU A 5 -8.14 78.23 -31.56
C LEU A 5 -7.79 77.16 -30.52
N SER A 6 -8.55 76.07 -30.49
CA SER A 6 -8.25 74.86 -29.71
C SER A 6 -7.42 73.89 -30.54
N LEU A 7 -6.16 73.66 -30.16
CA LEU A 7 -5.33 72.56 -30.67
C LEU A 7 -5.69 71.27 -29.94
N SER A 8 -6.28 70.30 -30.64
CA SER A 8 -6.50 68.95 -30.14
C SER A 8 -5.29 68.06 -30.44
N LEU A 9 -4.50 67.73 -29.41
CA LEU A 9 -3.51 66.65 -29.48
C LEU A 9 -4.19 65.30 -29.28
N SER A 10 -4.22 64.49 -30.33
CA SER A 10 -4.63 63.09 -30.32
C SER A 10 -3.51 62.21 -29.74
N ILE A 11 -3.68 61.77 -28.50
CA ILE A 11 -2.81 60.79 -27.84
C ILE A 11 -3.35 59.39 -28.15
N THR A 12 -2.62 58.61 -28.93
CA THR A 12 -2.90 57.19 -29.17
C THR A 12 -2.57 56.39 -27.90
N PRO A 13 -3.48 55.56 -27.35
CA PRO A 13 -3.16 54.73 -26.21
C PRO A 13 -2.25 53.58 -26.67
N PHE A 14 -1.06 53.50 -26.10
CA PHE A 14 -0.21 52.31 -26.19
C PHE A 14 -0.97 51.13 -25.57
N ALA A 15 -1.35 50.16 -26.40
CA ALA A 15 -1.83 48.88 -25.94
C ALA A 15 -0.67 48.12 -25.29
N LEU A 16 -0.60 48.13 -23.96
CA LEU A 16 0.21 47.19 -23.19
C LEU A 16 -0.38 45.80 -23.39
N SER A 17 0.25 44.99 -24.25
CA SER A 17 -0.03 43.56 -24.31
C SER A 17 0.50 42.93 -23.02
N HIS A 18 -0.37 42.74 -22.03
CA HIS A 18 -0.07 41.83 -20.93
C HIS A 18 0.00 40.42 -21.50
N ASN A 19 1.23 39.94 -21.72
CA ASN A 19 1.51 38.51 -21.88
C ASN A 19 1.11 37.81 -20.58
N TYR A 20 -0.16 37.42 -20.47
CA TYR A 20 -0.61 36.44 -19.49
C TYR A 20 0.02 35.09 -19.87
N THR A 21 1.25 34.86 -19.42
CA THR A 21 1.79 33.51 -19.34
C THR A 21 0.93 32.72 -18.38
N LYS A 22 0.07 31.85 -18.92
CA LYS A 22 -0.67 30.86 -18.15
C LYS A 22 0.36 30.09 -17.30
N PRO A 23 0.23 30.03 -15.96
CA PRO A 23 1.17 29.28 -15.15
C PRO A 23 1.22 27.85 -15.66
N SER A 24 2.43 27.33 -15.85
CA SER A 24 2.63 25.94 -16.26
C SER A 24 1.86 25.02 -15.29
N PRO A 25 1.10 24.03 -15.80
CA PRO A 25 0.34 23.15 -14.93
C PRO A 25 1.29 22.46 -13.96
N ILE A 26 0.94 22.47 -12.67
CA ILE A 26 1.67 21.76 -11.63
C ILE A 26 1.64 20.27 -12.00
N PRO A 27 2.80 19.60 -12.12
CA PRO A 27 2.84 18.16 -12.40
C PRO A 27 2.06 17.39 -11.34
N LYS A 28 1.10 16.57 -11.76
CA LYS A 28 0.34 15.68 -10.88
C LYS A 28 1.05 14.34 -10.73
N ALA A 29 1.01 13.76 -9.54
CA ALA A 29 1.44 12.37 -9.35
C ALA A 29 0.43 11.38 -9.94
N ALA A 30 0.93 10.29 -10.50
CA ALA A 30 0.17 9.09 -10.79
C ALA A 30 0.50 7.98 -9.77
N PRO A 31 -0.40 6.99 -9.56
CA PRO A 31 -0.09 5.82 -8.73
C PRO A 31 1.18 5.07 -9.19
N SER A 32 1.45 5.00 -10.49
CA SER A 32 2.67 4.41 -11.05
C SER A 32 3.95 5.13 -10.62
N ASP A 33 3.91 6.44 -10.36
CA ASP A 33 5.06 7.18 -9.82
C ASP A 33 5.47 6.65 -8.43
N LEU A 34 4.50 6.22 -7.60
CA LEU A 34 4.80 5.57 -6.31
C LEU A 34 5.63 4.31 -6.52
N LEU A 35 5.17 3.43 -7.41
CA LEU A 35 5.78 2.14 -7.66
C LEU A 35 7.16 2.29 -8.32
N ASN A 36 7.30 3.23 -9.25
CA ASN A 36 8.56 3.51 -9.95
C ASN A 36 9.64 4.05 -9.00
N LEU A 37 9.27 4.91 -8.02
CA LEU A 37 10.21 5.39 -7.00
C LEU A 37 10.66 4.31 -6.01
N LEU A 38 9.86 3.26 -5.85
CA LEU A 38 10.17 2.10 -5.00
C LEU A 38 10.79 0.93 -5.80
N GLY A 39 11.06 1.14 -7.09
CA GLY A 39 11.64 0.17 -8.02
C GLY A 39 13.14 0.34 -8.22
N SER A 40 13.60 0.03 -9.43
CA SER A 40 15.00 0.18 -9.83
C SER A 40 15.40 1.65 -9.98
N LYS A 41 16.71 1.94 -9.99
CA LYS A 41 17.21 3.31 -10.23
C LYS A 41 16.74 3.88 -11.58
N SER A 42 16.59 3.01 -12.57
CA SER A 42 16.10 3.39 -13.91
C SER A 42 14.64 3.84 -13.82
N GLN A 43 13.78 3.05 -13.18
CA GLN A 43 12.36 3.39 -12.95
C GLN A 43 12.23 4.68 -12.13
N ALA A 44 12.98 4.82 -11.04
CA ALA A 44 12.90 6.01 -10.22
C ALA A 44 13.35 7.29 -10.96
N SER A 45 14.13 7.18 -12.04
CA SER A 45 14.60 8.32 -12.83
C SER A 45 13.60 8.82 -13.88
N THR A 46 12.56 8.04 -14.18
CA THR A 46 11.51 8.46 -15.14
C THR A 46 10.50 9.42 -14.50
N VAL A 47 10.39 9.41 -13.17
CA VAL A 47 9.45 10.23 -12.41
C VAL A 47 9.93 11.68 -12.36
N ASN A 48 9.02 12.62 -12.58
CA ASN A 48 9.32 14.05 -12.52
C ASN A 48 9.99 14.41 -11.17
N PRO A 49 11.12 15.16 -11.16
CA PRO A 49 11.87 15.43 -9.93
C PRO A 49 11.08 16.13 -8.80
N SER A 50 10.13 17.03 -9.13
CA SER A 50 9.32 17.70 -8.12
C SER A 50 8.30 16.74 -7.52
N VAL A 51 7.62 15.96 -8.37
CA VAL A 51 6.69 14.89 -7.97
C VAL A 51 7.42 13.86 -7.11
N ALA A 52 8.60 13.41 -7.55
CA ALA A 52 9.43 12.45 -6.83
C ALA A 52 9.80 12.94 -5.42
N LYS A 53 10.13 14.23 -5.28
CA LYS A 53 10.46 14.83 -3.99
C LYS A 53 9.24 14.83 -3.05
N GLU A 54 8.07 15.25 -3.55
CA GLU A 54 6.84 15.26 -2.76
C GLU A 54 6.43 13.84 -2.36
N ILE A 55 6.43 12.89 -3.28
CA ILE A 55 6.08 11.49 -3.01
C ILE A 55 7.02 10.88 -1.97
N ARG A 56 8.34 11.08 -2.11
CA ARG A 56 9.32 10.57 -1.13
C ARG A 56 9.10 11.14 0.27
N SER A 57 8.56 12.35 0.39
CA SER A 57 8.22 12.94 1.70
C SER A 57 7.07 12.21 2.39
N CYS A 58 6.24 11.50 1.63
CA CYS A 58 5.13 10.69 2.12
C CYS A 58 5.52 9.24 2.45
N PHE A 59 6.74 8.79 2.13
CA PHE A 59 7.17 7.44 2.47
C PHE A 59 7.67 7.32 3.91
N LYS A 60 7.05 6.44 4.69
CA LYS A 60 7.48 6.09 6.05
C LYS A 60 7.83 4.60 6.10
N PHE A 61 9.12 4.30 5.97
CA PHE A 61 9.60 2.93 5.85
C PHE A 61 9.52 2.15 7.16
N LEU A 62 8.85 0.99 7.15
CA LEU A 62 8.86 0.04 8.26
C LEU A 62 10.14 -0.81 8.25
N VAL A 63 10.67 -1.06 7.06
CA VAL A 63 11.99 -1.67 6.81
C VAL A 63 12.79 -0.69 5.95
N PRO A 64 14.09 -0.42 6.23
CA PRO A 64 14.87 0.52 5.46
C PRO A 64 14.85 0.18 3.96
N PHE A 65 14.66 1.18 3.09
CA PHE A 65 14.44 0.92 1.65
C PHE A 65 15.61 0.22 0.95
N HIS A 66 16.86 0.48 1.39
CA HIS A 66 18.05 -0.12 0.80
C HIS A 66 18.75 -1.01 1.82
N PRO A 67 19.11 -2.26 1.46
CA PRO A 67 19.97 -3.09 2.28
C PRO A 67 21.35 -2.42 2.38
N THR A 68 21.95 -2.40 3.57
CA THR A 68 23.32 -1.90 3.72
C THR A 68 24.31 -2.85 3.05
N PRO A 69 25.44 -2.35 2.49
CA PRO A 69 26.37 -3.16 1.68
C PRO A 69 26.94 -4.40 2.38
N SER A 70 27.00 -4.42 3.72
CA SER A 70 27.42 -5.59 4.49
C SER A 70 26.43 -6.76 4.43
N ILE A 71 25.17 -6.50 4.07
CA ILE A 71 24.03 -7.44 4.12
C ILE A 71 23.90 -8.24 2.82
N ALA A 72 24.31 -7.67 1.68
CA ALA A 72 24.16 -8.29 0.35
C ALA A 72 24.95 -9.60 0.17
N LYS A 73 25.94 -9.89 1.02
CA LYS A 73 26.79 -11.09 0.93
C LYS A 73 26.22 -12.35 1.63
N CYS A 74 25.10 -12.26 2.32
CA CYS A 74 24.58 -13.35 3.17
C CYS A 74 23.39 -14.13 2.53
N SER A 75 23.36 -14.24 1.19
CA SER A 75 22.21 -14.76 0.42
C SER A 75 22.16 -16.29 0.25
N SER A 76 22.46 -17.06 1.30
CA SER A 76 22.28 -18.54 1.27
C SER A 76 20.93 -18.94 1.86
N ARG A 77 20.04 -19.51 1.02
CA ARG A 77 18.75 -20.18 1.34
C ARG A 77 18.13 -19.81 2.68
N ARG A 78 17.19 -18.86 2.65
CA ARG A 78 16.54 -18.32 3.84
C ARG A 78 15.12 -18.86 3.93
N SER A 79 14.95 -19.83 4.82
CA SER A 79 13.62 -20.33 5.17
C SER A 79 13.09 -19.52 6.34
N LEU A 80 11.80 -19.19 6.30
CA LEU A 80 11.09 -18.73 7.48
C LEU A 80 11.00 -19.94 8.44
N ARG A 81 12.08 -20.22 9.18
CA ARG A 81 12.08 -21.27 10.21
C ARG A 81 10.95 -20.97 11.21
N SER A 82 10.33 -22.01 11.76
CA SER A 82 9.23 -21.99 12.73
C SER A 82 9.64 -21.40 14.12
N SER A 83 10.40 -20.31 14.13
CA SER A 83 10.59 -19.49 15.32
C SER A 83 9.42 -18.53 15.46
N ARG A 84 9.02 -18.22 16.70
CA ARG A 84 7.96 -17.23 16.95
C ARG A 84 8.43 -15.87 16.41
N PHE A 85 7.48 -15.00 16.08
CA PHE A 85 7.80 -13.64 15.63
C PHE A 85 8.83 -12.96 16.55
N ASP A 86 8.58 -13.05 17.86
CA ASP A 86 9.41 -12.46 18.93
C ASP A 86 10.85 -12.99 19.03
N ASP A 87 11.15 -14.14 18.40
CA ASP A 87 12.50 -14.75 18.46
C ASP A 87 13.45 -14.17 17.39
N ARG A 88 12.93 -13.40 16.42
CA ARG A 88 13.73 -12.88 15.31
C ARG A 88 14.39 -11.56 15.68
N SER A 89 15.63 -11.41 15.26
CA SER A 89 16.29 -10.11 15.32
C SER A 89 15.69 -9.18 14.26
N ARG A 90 15.65 -7.87 14.56
CA ARG A 90 15.26 -6.83 13.59
C ARG A 90 15.97 -6.95 12.24
N ARG A 91 17.23 -7.38 12.26
CA ARG A 91 18.05 -7.61 11.06
C ARG A 91 17.50 -8.74 10.20
N GLU A 92 17.14 -9.86 10.81
CA GLU A 92 16.55 -11.01 10.08
C GLU A 92 15.19 -10.64 9.48
N GLU A 93 14.39 -9.85 10.18
CA GLU A 93 13.12 -9.35 9.67
C GLU A 93 13.29 -8.41 8.47
N ASP A 94 14.22 -7.45 8.55
CA ASP A 94 14.54 -6.54 7.44
C ASP A 94 14.99 -7.34 6.20
N GLU A 95 15.81 -8.34 6.44
CA GLU A 95 16.32 -9.28 5.44
C GLU A 95 15.21 -10.11 4.77
N LEU A 96 14.20 -10.54 5.52
CA LEU A 96 13.03 -11.25 4.98
C LEU A 96 12.10 -10.35 4.15
N VAL A 97 12.14 -9.04 4.35
CA VAL A 97 11.43 -8.09 3.48
C VAL A 97 12.22 -7.82 2.22
N TRP A 98 13.53 -7.58 2.31
CA TRP A 98 14.36 -7.35 1.11
C TRP A 98 14.47 -8.58 0.22
N TRP A 99 14.66 -9.75 0.83
CA TRP A 99 14.94 -11.02 0.16
C TRP A 99 14.10 -12.12 0.84
N PRO A 100 12.79 -12.17 0.53
CA PRO A 100 11.87 -13.12 1.13
C PRO A 100 12.22 -14.57 0.80
N PRO A 101 11.57 -15.54 1.47
CA PRO A 101 11.78 -16.95 1.21
C PRO A 101 11.53 -17.34 -0.25
N GLN A 102 12.12 -18.47 -0.66
CA GLN A 102 12.14 -18.91 -2.05
C GLN A 102 10.73 -19.03 -2.65
N SER A 103 9.76 -19.50 -1.88
CA SER A 103 8.36 -19.60 -2.32
C SER A 103 7.73 -18.26 -2.71
N VAL A 104 8.10 -17.16 -2.03
CA VAL A 104 7.65 -15.80 -2.35
C VAL A 104 8.36 -15.29 -3.60
N LEU A 105 9.66 -15.56 -3.72
CA LEU A 105 10.45 -15.20 -4.89
C LEU A 105 9.93 -15.91 -6.15
N GLU A 106 9.54 -17.19 -6.05
CA GLU A 106 8.92 -17.94 -7.14
C GLU A 106 7.59 -17.34 -7.56
N LEU A 107 6.75 -16.93 -6.60
CA LEU A 107 5.49 -16.24 -6.91
C LEU A 107 5.73 -14.88 -7.59
N ALA A 108 6.71 -14.11 -7.13
CA ALA A 108 7.07 -12.82 -7.72
C ALA A 108 7.61 -12.97 -9.15
N ARG A 109 8.40 -14.02 -9.42
CA ARG A 109 8.86 -14.33 -10.78
C ARG A 109 7.71 -14.84 -11.65
N LEU A 110 6.83 -15.68 -11.13
CA LEU A 110 5.64 -16.15 -11.85
C LEU A 110 4.75 -14.99 -12.31
N ALA A 111 4.57 -13.96 -11.48
CA ALA A 111 3.81 -12.76 -11.85
C ALA A 111 4.37 -12.09 -13.12
N VAL A 112 5.69 -11.95 -13.21
CA VAL A 112 6.35 -11.32 -14.37
C VAL A 112 6.39 -12.26 -15.57
N ASP A 113 6.78 -13.52 -15.38
CA ASP A 113 6.93 -14.52 -16.46
C ASP A 113 5.59 -14.87 -17.12
N SER A 114 4.47 -14.72 -16.40
CA SER A 114 3.12 -14.89 -16.92
C SER A 114 2.57 -13.64 -17.64
N GLY A 115 3.35 -12.57 -17.72
CA GLY A 115 2.92 -11.30 -18.32
C GLY A 115 1.87 -10.57 -17.49
N GLY A 116 1.82 -10.82 -16.19
CA GLY A 116 0.83 -10.21 -15.30
C GLY A 116 -0.53 -10.93 -15.26
N ASP A 117 -0.63 -12.20 -15.68
CA ASP A 117 -1.89 -12.96 -15.61
C ASP A 117 -2.30 -13.27 -14.16
N PRO A 118 -3.40 -12.69 -13.62
CA PRO A 118 -3.90 -13.04 -12.28
C PRO A 118 -4.22 -14.53 -12.14
N GLY A 119 -4.62 -15.17 -13.25
CA GLY A 119 -4.86 -16.61 -13.33
C GLY A 119 -3.64 -17.46 -12.96
N ALA A 120 -2.42 -16.98 -13.23
CA ALA A 120 -1.19 -17.68 -12.85
C ALA A 120 -1.05 -17.76 -11.33
N ILE A 121 -1.37 -16.68 -10.62
CA ILE A 121 -1.37 -16.65 -9.16
C ILE A 121 -2.49 -17.51 -8.60
N HIS A 122 -3.70 -17.45 -9.17
CA HIS A 122 -4.82 -18.29 -8.73
C HIS A 122 -4.53 -19.79 -8.82
N ARG A 123 -3.76 -20.23 -9.82
CA ARG A 123 -3.34 -21.64 -9.98
C ARG A 123 -2.38 -22.12 -8.88
N THR A 124 -1.80 -21.21 -8.09
CA THR A 124 -0.96 -21.55 -6.93
C THR A 124 -1.75 -21.75 -5.63
N LEU A 125 -3.06 -21.50 -5.65
CA LEU A 125 -3.95 -21.74 -4.52
C LEU A 125 -4.33 -23.21 -4.42
N ASP A 126 -4.40 -23.70 -3.19
CA ASP A 126 -4.99 -24.99 -2.87
C ASP A 126 -6.49 -24.92 -3.19
N PRO A 127 -7.04 -25.87 -3.97
CA PRO A 127 -8.46 -25.90 -4.29
C PRO A 127 -9.36 -26.14 -3.07
N ALA A 128 -8.81 -26.59 -1.93
CA ALA A 128 -9.55 -26.81 -0.70
C ALA A 128 -10.20 -25.51 -0.20
N ILE A 129 -11.52 -25.59 -0.04
CA ILE A 129 -12.34 -24.49 0.48
C ILE A 129 -12.33 -24.56 2.02
N ILE A 130 -11.95 -23.45 2.65
CA ILE A 130 -11.89 -23.31 4.10
C ILE A 130 -12.96 -22.30 4.54
N PRO A 131 -13.98 -22.69 5.33
CA PRO A 131 -14.98 -21.76 5.84
C PRO A 131 -14.34 -20.65 6.68
N ILE A 132 -14.81 -19.41 6.51
CA ILE A 132 -14.33 -18.29 7.32
C ILE A 132 -14.86 -18.43 8.77
N PRO A 133 -13.96 -18.41 9.77
CA PRO A 133 -14.35 -18.55 11.16
C PRO A 133 -15.14 -17.32 11.64
N ASN A 134 -15.92 -17.50 12.72
CA ASN A 134 -16.57 -16.36 13.37
C ASN A 134 -15.55 -15.58 14.21
N VAL A 135 -14.87 -14.62 13.59
CA VAL A 135 -13.86 -13.79 14.25
C VAL A 135 -14.53 -12.76 15.16
N HIS A 136 -14.15 -12.75 16.45
CA HIS A 136 -14.57 -11.74 17.45
C HIS A 136 -16.07 -11.44 17.46
N GLY A 137 -16.90 -12.47 17.27
CA GLY A 137 -18.37 -12.34 17.25
C GLY A 137 -18.93 -11.62 16.02
N SER A 138 -18.17 -11.47 14.93
CA SER A 138 -18.58 -10.85 13.66
C SER A 138 -19.96 -11.32 13.17
N LYS A 139 -20.25 -12.63 13.26
CA LYS A 139 -21.55 -13.19 12.84
C LYS A 139 -22.73 -12.68 13.67
N LYS A 140 -22.54 -12.34 14.95
CA LYS A 140 -23.59 -11.72 15.79
C LYS A 140 -24.06 -10.39 15.21
N HIS A 141 -23.14 -9.68 14.56
CA HIS A 141 -23.38 -8.39 13.95
C HIS A 141 -23.72 -8.47 12.47
N LYS A 142 -23.81 -9.68 11.87
CA LYS A 142 -23.96 -9.89 10.41
C LYS A 142 -22.80 -9.30 9.59
N CYS A 143 -21.61 -9.22 10.20
CA CYS A 143 -20.42 -8.76 9.51
C CYS A 143 -19.79 -9.89 8.71
N GLU A 144 -19.53 -9.64 7.43
CA GLU A 144 -18.75 -10.49 6.53
C GLU A 144 -17.42 -9.79 6.28
N LEU A 145 -16.34 -10.31 6.88
CA LEU A 145 -15.00 -9.69 6.83
C LEU A 145 -14.28 -9.93 5.50
N THR A 146 -14.78 -10.86 4.71
CA THR A 146 -14.13 -11.35 3.49
C THR A 146 -15.14 -11.29 2.35
N ARG A 147 -14.65 -11.13 1.12
CA ARG A 147 -15.47 -11.08 -0.10
C ARG A 147 -16.38 -12.30 -0.27
N THR A 148 -15.94 -13.47 0.19
CA THR A 148 -16.68 -14.73 0.14
C THR A 148 -16.75 -15.38 1.53
N PRO A 149 -17.77 -16.21 1.83
CA PRO A 149 -17.91 -16.84 3.15
C PRO A 149 -16.88 -17.97 3.41
N TYR A 150 -15.94 -18.16 2.49
CA TYR A 150 -14.86 -19.12 2.55
C TYR A 150 -13.57 -18.48 2.02
N GLY A 151 -12.43 -19.03 2.37
CA GLY A 151 -11.15 -18.69 1.76
C GLY A 151 -10.43 -19.94 1.30
N ARG A 152 -9.29 -19.72 0.65
CA ARG A 152 -8.31 -20.74 0.28
C ARG A 152 -6.97 -20.41 0.91
N ARG A 153 -5.98 -21.23 0.65
CA ARG A 153 -4.58 -20.97 0.97
C ARG A 153 -3.72 -21.16 -0.25
N PHE A 154 -2.51 -20.63 -0.22
CA PHE A 154 -1.50 -21.09 -1.17
C PHE A 154 -1.14 -22.54 -0.89
N ILE A 155 -0.79 -23.31 -1.92
CA ILE A 155 -0.28 -24.68 -1.77
C ILE A 155 1.02 -24.67 -0.92
N SER A 156 1.82 -23.60 -1.05
CA SER A 156 3.03 -23.41 -0.25
C SER A 156 2.72 -22.92 1.16
N GLU A 157 2.98 -23.75 2.17
CA GLU A 157 2.88 -23.37 3.58
C GLU A 157 3.85 -22.25 3.96
N GLU A 158 5.04 -22.20 3.35
CA GLU A 158 6.03 -21.15 3.58
C GLU A 158 5.50 -19.78 3.12
N LEU A 159 4.80 -19.74 1.99
CA LEU A 159 4.17 -18.51 1.48
C LEU A 159 3.06 -18.03 2.42
N ASN A 160 2.17 -18.92 2.86
CA ASN A 160 1.14 -18.56 3.84
C ASN A 160 1.76 -18.05 5.15
N SER A 161 2.85 -18.67 5.60
CA SER A 161 3.56 -18.24 6.82
C SER A 161 4.24 -16.88 6.64
N TYR A 162 4.77 -16.59 5.45
CA TYR A 162 5.33 -15.29 5.13
C TYR A 162 4.28 -14.18 5.12
N LEU A 163 3.09 -14.44 4.56
CA LEU A 163 1.98 -13.47 4.60
C LEU A 163 1.59 -13.15 6.05
N LYS A 164 1.45 -14.19 6.89
CA LYS A 164 1.26 -14.02 8.34
C LYS A 164 2.35 -13.16 8.98
N PHE A 165 3.62 -13.43 8.65
CA PHE A 165 4.75 -12.63 9.12
C PHE A 165 4.65 -11.15 8.74
N LEU A 166 4.16 -10.80 7.54
CA LEU A 166 3.98 -9.41 7.14
C LEU A 166 2.97 -8.68 8.04
N PHE A 167 1.81 -9.28 8.35
CA PHE A 167 0.82 -8.70 9.26
C PHE A 167 1.42 -8.44 10.66
N GLU A 168 2.11 -9.44 11.21
CA GLU A 168 2.75 -9.35 12.52
C GLU A 168 3.86 -8.27 12.53
N LEU A 169 4.66 -8.20 11.48
CA LEU A 169 5.73 -7.22 11.32
C LEU A 169 5.20 -5.79 11.25
N ILE A 170 4.14 -5.57 10.48
CA ILE A 170 3.49 -4.27 10.35
C ILE A 170 2.95 -3.83 11.71
N ALA A 171 2.21 -4.71 12.41
CA ALA A 171 1.69 -4.40 13.73
C ALA A 171 2.80 -4.08 14.74
N ALA A 172 3.88 -4.85 14.76
CA ALA A 172 5.00 -4.67 15.69
C ALA A 172 5.78 -3.36 15.48
N ARG A 173 5.88 -2.86 14.24
CA ARG A 173 6.75 -1.73 13.90
C ARG A 173 6.03 -0.40 13.67
N SER A 174 4.73 -0.44 13.38
CA SER A 174 3.92 0.74 13.06
C SER A 174 3.89 1.79 14.18
N ALA A 175 3.95 1.36 15.45
CA ALA A 175 3.91 2.27 16.59
C ALA A 175 5.06 3.30 16.58
N ALA A 176 6.25 2.93 16.09
CA ALA A 176 7.39 3.82 15.95
C ALA A 176 7.17 4.96 14.92
N LEU A 177 6.18 4.79 14.04
CA LEU A 177 5.76 5.80 13.06
C LEU A 177 4.57 6.63 13.55
N GLY A 178 4.07 6.39 14.77
CA GLY A 178 2.85 7.04 15.29
C GLY A 178 1.55 6.38 14.81
N LEU A 179 1.62 5.15 14.29
CA LEU A 179 0.47 4.36 13.89
C LEU A 179 0.34 3.15 14.83
N ASN A 180 -0.60 3.18 15.76
CA ASN A 180 -0.83 2.04 16.65
C ASN A 180 -1.82 1.08 15.98
N ILE A 181 -1.32 -0.11 15.61
CA ILE A 181 -2.13 -1.15 14.97
C ILE A 181 -2.41 -2.26 15.95
N THR A 182 -3.65 -2.73 15.92
CA THR A 182 -4.09 -3.94 16.58
C THR A 182 -4.61 -4.92 15.54
N LEU A 183 -4.10 -6.15 15.51
CA LEU A 183 -4.62 -7.17 14.59
C LEU A 183 -5.96 -7.65 15.12
N ASN A 184 -7.07 -7.25 14.50
CA ASN A 184 -8.41 -7.72 14.82
C ASN A 184 -9.37 -7.39 13.68
N ARG A 185 -10.65 -7.77 13.80
CA ARG A 185 -11.64 -7.56 12.74
C ARG A 185 -11.93 -6.10 12.35
N PHE A 186 -11.40 -5.12 13.08
CA PHE A 186 -11.58 -3.68 12.83
C PHE A 186 -10.31 -2.99 12.31
N ASP A 187 -9.15 -3.59 12.54
CA ASP A 187 -7.85 -2.97 12.30
C ASP A 187 -6.85 -4.02 11.80
N LEU A 188 -6.25 -3.72 10.64
CA LEU A 188 -5.30 -4.56 9.90
C LEU A 188 -5.60 -6.07 9.96
N PHE A 189 -6.67 -6.49 9.27
CA PHE A 189 -6.98 -7.90 9.07
C PHE A 189 -6.96 -8.32 7.60
N HIS A 190 -6.79 -7.38 6.66
CA HIS A 190 -6.74 -7.71 5.25
C HIS A 190 -5.78 -6.81 4.47
N GLY A 191 -5.47 -7.26 3.26
CA GLY A 191 -4.83 -6.48 2.21
C GLY A 191 -5.12 -7.11 0.84
N HIS A 192 -4.84 -6.36 -0.21
CA HIS A 192 -5.14 -6.75 -1.58
C HIS A 192 -3.85 -7.06 -2.32
N LEU A 193 -3.73 -8.29 -2.81
CA LEU A 193 -2.61 -8.70 -3.65
C LEU A 193 -2.88 -8.24 -5.07
N PHE A 194 -1.94 -7.53 -5.67
CA PHE A 194 -2.07 -6.96 -7.01
C PHE A 194 -0.80 -7.18 -7.85
N LEU A 195 -0.94 -7.06 -9.17
CA LEU A 195 0.15 -7.08 -10.15
C LEU A 195 0.28 -5.69 -10.78
N ALA A 196 1.40 -5.01 -10.53
CA ALA A 196 1.60 -3.63 -10.98
C ALA A 196 1.55 -3.48 -12.51
N PHE A 197 0.83 -2.47 -13.02
CA PHE A 197 0.62 -2.29 -14.47
C PHE A 197 1.91 -2.17 -15.30
N ASP A 198 2.93 -1.47 -14.78
CA ASP A 198 4.11 -1.13 -15.58
C ASP A 198 5.09 -2.30 -15.76
N ASN A 199 5.16 -3.21 -14.77
CA ASN A 199 6.23 -4.21 -14.68
C ASN A 199 5.78 -5.55 -14.08
N ASN A 200 4.49 -5.74 -13.85
CA ASN A 200 3.88 -6.93 -13.26
C ASN A 200 4.46 -7.30 -11.88
N ARG A 201 5.08 -6.33 -11.19
CA ARG A 201 5.63 -6.55 -9.86
C ARG A 201 4.50 -6.91 -8.91
N LEU A 202 4.69 -8.04 -8.23
CA LEU A 202 3.80 -8.50 -7.19
C LEU A 202 3.83 -7.53 -6.00
N GLY A 203 2.66 -7.06 -5.59
CA GLY A 203 2.48 -6.18 -4.44
C GLY A 203 1.32 -6.60 -3.56
N ILE A 204 1.30 -6.10 -2.33
CA ILE A 204 0.16 -6.17 -1.42
C ILE A 204 -0.08 -4.79 -0.84
N LEU A 205 -1.30 -4.27 -1.00
CA LEU A 205 -1.77 -3.07 -0.34
C LEU A 205 -2.59 -3.46 0.90
N PHE A 206 -2.06 -3.18 2.09
CA PHE A 206 -2.76 -3.42 3.34
C PHE A 206 -3.49 -2.18 3.81
N HIS A 207 -4.63 -2.41 4.47
CA HIS A 207 -5.42 -1.36 5.08
C HIS A 207 -5.49 -1.54 6.59
N ALA A 208 -4.81 -0.63 7.30
CA ALA A 208 -5.02 -0.46 8.73
C ALA A 208 -6.28 0.38 9.00
N LYS A 209 -6.78 0.33 10.23
CA LYS A 209 -7.94 1.09 10.69
C LYS A 209 -9.14 1.00 9.75
N GLU A 210 -9.47 -0.22 9.33
CA GLU A 210 -10.49 -0.48 8.32
C GLU A 210 -11.87 -0.02 8.74
N PHE A 211 -12.21 -0.23 10.00
CA PHE A 211 -13.50 0.18 10.54
C PHE A 211 -13.29 1.15 11.71
N PRO A 212 -13.07 2.45 11.48
CA PRO A 212 -13.06 3.45 12.53
C PRO A 212 -14.38 3.45 13.31
N ALA A 213 -14.30 3.67 14.61
CA ALA A 213 -15.48 3.80 15.47
C ALA A 213 -16.33 4.99 15.02
N TYR A 214 -17.65 4.81 15.03
CA TYR A 214 -18.57 5.91 14.79
C TYR A 214 -18.40 6.97 15.90
N ASP A 215 -18.18 8.21 15.48
CA ASP A 215 -18.13 9.36 16.37
C ASP A 215 -18.85 10.53 15.70
N GLU A 216 -19.86 11.09 16.36
CA GLU A 216 -20.72 12.14 15.78
C GLU A 216 -19.94 13.39 15.34
N LYS A 217 -18.77 13.65 15.91
CA LYS A 217 -17.97 14.85 15.62
C LYS A 217 -16.79 14.55 14.69
N ALA A 218 -16.09 13.45 14.93
CA ALA A 218 -14.86 13.10 14.23
C ALA A 218 -15.10 12.21 13.01
N PHE A 219 -16.05 11.25 13.10
CA PHE A 219 -16.35 10.30 12.03
C PHE A 219 -17.83 9.86 12.03
N PRO A 220 -18.74 10.75 11.60
CA PRO A 220 -20.19 10.51 11.65
C PRO A 220 -20.68 9.61 10.50
N TYR A 221 -19.88 8.61 10.12
CA TYR A 221 -20.18 7.71 9.00
C TYR A 221 -20.49 6.31 9.50
N ASN A 222 -21.64 5.80 9.08
CA ASN A 222 -22.03 4.41 9.32
C ASN A 222 -21.47 3.52 8.21
N MET A 223 -20.50 2.68 8.56
CA MET A 223 -19.85 1.72 7.65
C MET A 223 -20.51 0.34 7.67
N GLY A 224 -21.70 0.23 8.27
CA GLY A 224 -22.49 -0.99 8.31
C GLY A 224 -22.08 -1.96 9.41
N TYR A 225 -22.42 -3.24 9.18
CA TYR A 225 -22.37 -4.29 10.20
C TYR A 225 -20.98 -4.55 10.77
N CYS A 226 -19.93 -4.38 9.96
CA CYS A 226 -18.55 -4.62 10.38
C CYS A 226 -17.98 -3.52 11.29
N GLN A 227 -18.57 -2.33 11.30
CA GLN A 227 -18.19 -1.25 12.22
C GLN A 227 -18.68 -1.47 13.65
N ILE A 228 -19.74 -2.27 13.83
CA ILE A 228 -20.42 -2.40 15.12
C ILE A 228 -19.47 -2.96 16.17
N GLY A 229 -19.26 -2.18 17.23
CA GLY A 229 -18.37 -2.51 18.35
C GLY A 229 -16.91 -2.13 18.12
N SER A 230 -16.58 -1.42 17.03
CA SER A 230 -15.24 -0.89 16.83
C SER A 230 -14.88 0.16 17.88
N ASN A 231 -13.62 0.10 18.32
CA ASN A 231 -12.97 1.10 19.17
C ASN A 231 -11.80 1.80 18.45
N VAL A 232 -11.65 1.59 17.15
CA VAL A 232 -10.56 2.17 16.35
C VAL A 232 -10.77 3.68 16.25
N PRO A 233 -9.84 4.51 16.75
CA PRO A 233 -10.04 5.96 16.73
C PRO A 233 -9.84 6.51 15.33
N TYR A 234 -10.71 7.44 14.94
CA TYR A 234 -10.53 8.26 13.75
C TYR A 234 -9.74 9.54 14.12
N ASP A 235 -8.43 9.52 13.86
CA ASP A 235 -7.49 10.59 14.24
C ASP A 235 -6.43 10.85 13.14
N ALA A 236 -5.36 11.57 13.47
CA ALA A 236 -4.29 11.86 12.53
C ALA A 236 -3.59 10.60 11.98
N SER A 237 -3.58 9.49 12.72
CA SER A 237 -2.95 8.24 12.27
C SER A 237 -3.70 7.57 11.11
N MET A 238 -4.94 7.97 10.81
CA MET A 238 -5.63 7.56 9.58
C MET A 238 -4.84 7.96 8.30
N ASN A 239 -3.94 8.97 8.37
CA ASN A 239 -3.05 9.33 7.26
C ASN A 239 -2.13 8.18 6.87
N MET A 240 -1.83 7.29 7.80
CA MET A 240 -0.83 6.23 7.67
C MET A 240 -1.47 4.86 7.43
N ARG A 241 -2.76 4.81 7.08
CA ARG A 241 -3.49 3.55 6.99
C ARG A 241 -3.08 2.66 5.82
N ASN A 242 -2.59 3.25 4.73
CA ASN A 242 -2.19 2.51 3.53
C ASN A 242 -0.76 2.05 3.71
N ILE A 243 -0.58 0.73 3.76
CA ILE A 243 0.74 0.11 3.94
C ILE A 243 1.01 -0.73 2.70
N LEU A 244 2.10 -0.44 2.01
CA LEU A 244 2.47 -1.09 0.77
C LEU A 244 3.64 -2.03 1.01
N TRP A 245 3.43 -3.30 0.64
CA TRP A 245 4.51 -4.26 0.45
C TRP A 245 4.70 -4.51 -1.04
N LEU A 246 5.95 -4.57 -1.48
CA LEU A 246 6.30 -4.95 -2.85
C LEU A 246 7.35 -6.07 -2.81
N ALA A 247 7.12 -7.14 -3.57
CA ALA A 247 8.10 -8.19 -3.74
C ALA A 247 9.37 -7.68 -4.46
N PRO A 248 10.51 -8.37 -4.37
CA PRO A 248 11.67 -8.02 -5.20
C PRO A 248 11.34 -8.06 -6.69
N ILE A 249 12.00 -7.20 -7.49
CA ILE A 249 11.79 -7.15 -8.95
C ILE A 249 12.73 -8.16 -9.63
N PRO A 250 12.22 -9.17 -10.36
CA PRO A 250 13.08 -10.08 -11.09
C PRO A 250 13.72 -9.37 -12.31
N SER A 251 14.95 -9.74 -12.65
CA SER A 251 15.55 -9.29 -13.91
C SER A 251 14.94 -10.03 -15.10
N ASN A 252 14.66 -9.29 -16.17
CA ASN A 252 14.17 -9.86 -17.43
C ASN A 252 15.26 -10.60 -18.22
N SER A 253 16.54 -10.35 -17.90
CA SER A 253 17.70 -10.84 -18.67
C SER A 253 18.50 -11.92 -17.96
N THR A 254 18.40 -12.00 -16.63
CA THR A 254 19.21 -12.86 -15.79
C THR A 254 18.36 -13.51 -14.71
N LYS A 255 18.87 -14.55 -14.04
CA LYS A 255 18.20 -15.09 -12.86
C LYS A 255 18.27 -14.18 -11.62
N ASP A 256 18.95 -13.04 -11.71
CA ASP A 256 19.10 -12.07 -10.62
C ASP A 256 17.85 -11.19 -10.40
N TRP A 257 17.96 -10.25 -9.46
CA TRP A 257 16.91 -9.33 -9.04
C TRP A 257 17.36 -7.88 -9.21
N GLU A 258 16.53 -7.04 -9.80
CA GLU A 258 16.83 -5.64 -10.11
C GLU A 258 16.62 -4.69 -8.93
N ALA A 259 15.69 -5.03 -8.03
CA ALA A 259 15.38 -4.26 -6.83
C ALA A 259 14.97 -5.19 -5.68
N PRO A 260 15.30 -4.83 -4.42
CA PRO A 260 14.87 -5.59 -3.25
C PRO A 260 13.36 -5.41 -3.00
N GLY A 261 12.81 -6.27 -2.14
CA GLY A 261 11.47 -6.07 -1.60
C GLY A 261 11.38 -4.84 -0.69
N VAL A 262 10.16 -4.33 -0.51
CA VAL A 262 9.89 -3.06 0.17
C VAL A 262 8.70 -3.22 1.11
N LEU A 263 8.77 -2.59 2.29
CA LEU A 263 7.64 -2.44 3.19
C LEU A 263 7.58 -1.00 3.72
N VAL A 264 6.56 -0.25 3.28
CA VAL A 264 6.45 1.19 3.49
C VAL A 264 5.02 1.61 3.80
N VAL A 265 4.87 2.56 4.71
CA VAL A 265 3.60 3.24 4.94
C VAL A 265 3.52 4.47 4.05
N LEU A 266 2.37 4.66 3.41
CA LEU A 266 2.09 5.78 2.51
C LEU A 266 1.32 6.86 3.29
N ASP A 267 2.03 7.92 3.68
CA ASP A 267 1.48 9.06 4.41
C ASP A 267 0.58 9.93 3.51
N ALA A 268 -0.72 9.73 3.67
CA ALA A 268 -1.80 10.43 3.00
C ALA A 268 -2.32 11.62 3.82
N ARG A 269 -1.43 12.38 4.46
CA ARG A 269 -1.77 13.66 5.10
C ARG A 269 -2.43 14.63 4.10
N PRO A 270 -3.39 15.47 4.54
CA PRO A 270 -4.18 16.33 3.64
C PRO A 270 -3.38 17.30 2.76
N ASP A 271 -2.21 17.74 3.21
CA ASP A 271 -1.30 18.62 2.48
C ASP A 271 -0.30 17.86 1.57
N GLY A 272 -0.32 16.53 1.63
CA GLY A 272 0.58 15.66 0.90
C GLY A 272 0.10 15.31 -0.51
N ILE A 273 1.05 15.03 -1.40
CA ILE A 273 0.77 14.69 -2.79
C ILE A 273 -0.04 13.41 -2.97
N ILE A 274 0.11 12.43 -2.08
CA ILE A 274 -0.66 11.19 -2.12
C ILE A 274 -2.16 11.49 -1.91
N TYR A 275 -2.48 12.28 -0.89
CA TYR A 275 -3.85 12.68 -0.62
C TYR A 275 -4.44 13.52 -1.77
N ARG A 276 -3.65 14.45 -2.30
CA ARG A 276 -4.08 15.40 -3.32
C ARG A 276 -4.31 14.78 -4.70
N ASP A 277 -3.39 13.92 -5.13
CA ASP A 277 -3.31 13.49 -6.53
C ASP A 277 -3.66 12.01 -6.73
N ILE A 278 -3.52 11.17 -5.71
CA ILE A 278 -3.66 9.70 -5.82
C ILE A 278 -4.98 9.22 -5.23
N ILE A 279 -5.37 9.74 -4.05
CA ILE A 279 -6.61 9.32 -3.39
C ILE A 279 -7.80 10.02 -4.07
N PRO A 280 -8.82 9.27 -4.54
CA PRO A 280 -10.01 9.87 -5.11
C PRO A 280 -10.80 10.71 -4.10
N ASP A 281 -11.36 11.84 -4.56
CA ASP A 281 -12.06 12.82 -3.71
C ASP A 281 -13.14 12.20 -2.81
N TYR A 282 -13.86 11.19 -3.31
CA TYR A 282 -14.96 10.55 -2.57
C TYR A 282 -14.49 9.67 -1.39
N VAL A 283 -13.20 9.30 -1.33
CA VAL A 283 -12.60 8.55 -0.21
C VAL A 283 -11.57 9.35 0.58
N HIS A 284 -11.50 10.67 0.39
CA HIS A 284 -10.62 11.55 1.17
C HIS A 284 -10.83 11.43 2.68
N ILE A 285 -12.06 11.16 3.13
CA ILE A 285 -12.35 10.92 4.54
C ILE A 285 -11.67 9.62 5.04
N ALA A 286 -11.74 8.55 4.26
CA ALA A 286 -11.12 7.29 4.63
C ALA A 286 -9.61 7.29 4.38
N ARG A 287 -9.11 8.18 3.52
CA ARG A 287 -7.70 8.25 3.09
C ARG A 287 -7.27 6.93 2.44
N THR A 288 -8.15 6.32 1.64
CA THR A 288 -7.91 4.99 1.04
C THR A 288 -7.31 5.11 -0.35
N ILE A 289 -6.21 4.41 -0.60
CA ILE A 289 -5.76 4.11 -1.96
C ILE A 289 -6.41 2.80 -2.38
N TYR A 290 -6.94 2.69 -3.60
CA TYR A 290 -7.42 1.42 -4.11
C TYR A 290 -6.30 0.65 -4.79
N GLU A 291 -6.29 -0.66 -4.63
CA GLU A 291 -5.37 -1.57 -5.29
C GLU A 291 -5.46 -1.50 -6.82
N ASP A 292 -6.68 -1.26 -7.34
CA ASP A 292 -6.96 -1.09 -8.77
C ASP A 292 -6.25 0.15 -9.37
N ASP A 293 -5.88 1.13 -8.53
CA ASP A 293 -5.07 2.28 -8.97
C ASP A 293 -3.60 1.87 -9.21
N LEU A 294 -3.13 0.81 -8.54
CA LEU A 294 -1.73 0.35 -8.57
C LEU A 294 -1.49 -0.76 -9.60
N GLY A 295 -2.50 -1.57 -9.90
CA GLY A 295 -2.37 -2.73 -10.78
C GLY A 295 -3.63 -3.58 -10.85
N ASP A 296 -3.51 -4.76 -11.47
CA ASP A 296 -4.61 -5.72 -11.51
C ASP A 296 -4.76 -6.40 -10.13
N ALA A 297 -5.89 -6.18 -9.47
CA ALA A 297 -6.25 -6.87 -8.24
C ALA A 297 -6.45 -8.37 -8.50
N VAL A 298 -5.78 -9.20 -7.70
CA VAL A 298 -5.76 -10.65 -7.88
C VAL A 298 -6.61 -11.33 -6.81
N VAL A 299 -6.26 -11.15 -5.53
CA VAL A 299 -6.92 -11.80 -4.40
C VAL A 299 -6.86 -10.93 -3.14
N ASP A 300 -7.84 -11.12 -2.27
CA ASP A 300 -7.79 -10.57 -0.92
C ASP A 300 -7.02 -11.52 0.00
N VAL A 301 -6.08 -10.98 0.76
CA VAL A 301 -5.32 -11.71 1.78
C VAL A 301 -5.84 -11.31 3.14
N ASN A 302 -6.44 -12.26 3.86
CA ASN A 302 -7.09 -12.02 5.15
C ASN A 302 -6.36 -12.74 6.28
N TYR A 303 -6.03 -12.02 7.34
CA TYR A 303 -5.36 -12.48 8.55
C TYR A 303 -6.36 -12.47 9.72
N LEU A 304 -6.91 -13.65 10.03
CA LEU A 304 -8.07 -13.77 10.89
C LEU A 304 -7.74 -14.55 12.17
N ASP A 305 -8.18 -14.05 13.32
CA ASP A 305 -8.05 -14.72 14.61
C ASP A 305 -9.03 -15.89 14.69
N THR A 306 -8.51 -17.11 14.79
CA THR A 306 -9.31 -18.34 14.89
C THR A 306 -9.34 -18.92 16.31
N GLY A 307 -8.77 -18.23 17.32
CA GLY A 307 -8.60 -18.73 18.70
C GLY A 307 -9.48 -18.04 19.75
N ASN A 308 -9.73 -18.72 20.88
CA ASN A 308 -10.57 -18.18 21.97
C ASN A 308 -9.76 -17.56 23.13
N ALA A 309 -8.77 -18.27 23.68
CA ALA A 309 -8.02 -17.81 24.86
C ALA A 309 -6.66 -17.17 24.53
N VAL A 310 -6.03 -17.65 23.46
CA VAL A 310 -4.79 -17.09 22.89
C VAL A 310 -5.08 -16.85 21.40
N PRO A 311 -4.84 -15.65 20.87
CA PRO A 311 -5.06 -15.37 19.46
C PRO A 311 -4.27 -16.36 18.59
N ASN A 312 -4.97 -17.01 17.66
CA ASN A 312 -4.36 -17.94 16.71
C ASN A 312 -4.72 -17.52 15.30
N TYR A 313 -3.92 -16.60 14.76
CA TYR A 313 -4.18 -16.05 13.45
C TYR A 313 -3.77 -16.98 12.32
N GLN A 314 -4.62 -17.02 11.30
CA GLN A 314 -4.41 -17.80 10.07
C GLN A 314 -4.72 -16.96 8.83
N ILE A 315 -4.07 -17.32 7.71
CA ILE A 315 -4.27 -16.68 6.42
C ILE A 315 -5.41 -17.36 5.65
N PHE A 316 -6.25 -16.53 5.03
CA PHE A 316 -7.33 -16.90 4.13
C PHE A 316 -7.26 -16.02 2.87
N ILE A 317 -7.26 -16.65 1.70
CA ILE A 317 -7.20 -16.00 0.39
C ILE A 317 -8.57 -16.04 -0.26
N CYS A 318 -9.13 -14.89 -0.65
CA CYS A 318 -10.50 -14.76 -1.15
C CYS A 318 -10.58 -14.08 -2.52
#